data_AF-A0A936PAX2-F1
#
_entry.id   AF-A0A936PAX2-F1
#
_cell.length_a   1.000
_cell.length_b   1.000
_cell.length_c   1.000
_cell.angle_alpha   90.00
_cell.angle_beta   90.00
_cell.angle_gamma   90.00
#
_symmetry.space_group_name_H-M   'P 1'
#
loop_
_entity.id
_entity.type
_entity.pdbx_description
1 polymer ?
#
loop_
_entity_poly.entity_id
_entity_poly.type
_entity_poly.pdbx_seq_one_letter_code
_entity_poly.pdbx_strand_id
1 'polypeptide(L)'
;MDQMRAMAGKVLDAGAATVGAASSLKAAAGVARALSRGKPMEAAADVLKAVMPGLSEPGVWARTGAALKRLRTAAGLTVTEVGTAINLKDPSLIEAWETGRIAVPFELILRLAAVLGRNDPIGFVMKFTRASNPDVWRALENLGVGKLLIQSAREREFANIYRADDEARKLSDEEFAEVLTFTRAAFEMAMAFRGRKPGARRATAKT
;
A
#
# COMPACT_ATOMS: atom_id res chain seq x y z
N MET A 1 42.29 14.40 29.71
CA MET A 1 42.60 14.92 28.36
C MET A 1 42.72 13.80 27.30
N ASP A 2 43.05 12.56 27.67
CA ASP A 2 43.17 11.46 26.70
C ASP A 2 41.84 10.81 26.26
N GLN A 3 40.79 10.85 27.10
CA GLN A 3 39.46 10.37 26.70
C GLN A 3 38.79 11.25 25.63
N MET A 4 39.07 12.56 25.59
CA MET A 4 38.57 13.43 24.52
C MET A 4 39.30 13.23 23.19
N ARG A 5 40.61 12.88 23.22
CA ARG A 5 41.36 12.50 22.01
C ARG A 5 40.92 11.15 21.45
N ALA A 6 40.59 10.19 22.32
CA ALA A 6 40.03 8.91 21.90
C ALA A 6 38.62 9.03 21.29
N MET A 7 37.82 10.03 21.71
CA MET A 7 36.52 10.32 21.11
C MET A 7 36.65 11.05 19.76
N ALA A 8 37.65 11.93 19.61
CA ALA A 8 37.95 12.59 18.34
C ALA A 8 38.45 11.61 17.26
N GLY A 9 39.20 10.57 17.64
CA GLY A 9 39.66 9.53 16.71
C GLY A 9 38.54 8.61 16.20
N LYS A 10 37.53 8.30 17.03
CA LYS A 10 36.40 7.43 16.63
C LYS A 10 35.36 8.11 15.73
N VAL A 11 35.34 9.44 15.65
CA VAL A 11 34.52 10.18 14.68
C VAL A 11 35.20 10.22 13.30
N LEU A 12 36.53 10.02 13.24
CA LEU A 12 37.29 9.95 11.98
C LEU A 12 37.27 8.55 11.32
N ASP A 13 36.88 7.50 12.04
CA ASP A 13 36.57 6.18 11.48
C ASP A 13 35.09 6.04 11.03
N ALA A 14 34.43 7.17 10.77
CA ALA A 14 33.16 7.20 10.05
C ALA A 14 33.39 6.83 8.57
N GLY A 15 33.65 5.54 8.33
CA GLY A 15 33.59 4.85 7.03
C GLY A 15 32.18 4.80 6.43
N ALA A 16 31.42 5.89 6.54
CA ALA A 16 30.14 6.11 5.89
C ALA A 16 30.18 7.27 4.87
N ALA A 17 31.20 8.14 4.93
CA ALA A 17 31.32 9.26 3.97
C ALA A 17 32.03 8.88 2.65
N THR A 18 32.93 7.91 2.66
CA THR A 18 33.68 7.50 1.46
C THR A 18 32.88 6.58 0.52
N VAL A 19 31.97 5.77 1.05
CA VAL A 19 31.10 4.89 0.25
C VAL A 19 29.97 5.70 -0.45
N GLY A 20 29.50 6.79 0.18
CA GLY A 20 28.50 7.70 -0.38
C GLY A 20 29.04 8.65 -1.47
N ALA A 21 30.29 9.13 -1.33
CA ALA A 21 30.89 10.06 -2.29
C ALA A 21 31.20 9.41 -3.65
N ALA A 22 31.69 8.17 -3.67
CA ALA A 22 32.00 7.48 -4.93
C ALA A 22 30.75 7.04 -5.72
N SER A 23 29.70 6.62 -5.01
CA SER A 23 28.42 6.22 -5.61
C SER A 23 27.65 7.42 -6.18
N SER A 24 27.66 8.57 -5.48
CA SER A 24 27.05 9.81 -5.96
C SER A 24 27.78 10.44 -7.15
N LEU A 25 29.12 10.42 -7.20
CA LEU A 25 29.89 10.89 -8.36
C LEU A 25 29.64 10.04 -9.61
N LYS A 26 29.56 8.71 -9.43
CA LYS A 26 29.29 7.78 -10.54
C LYS A 26 27.86 7.95 -11.09
N ALA A 27 26.89 8.21 -10.22
CA ALA A 27 25.52 8.52 -10.60
C ALA A 27 25.43 9.85 -11.36
N ALA A 28 26.06 10.92 -10.87
CA ALA A 28 26.09 12.22 -11.54
C ALA A 28 26.75 12.16 -12.92
N ALA A 29 27.83 11.38 -13.07
CA ALA A 29 28.49 11.16 -14.36
C ALA A 29 27.64 10.36 -15.36
N GLY A 30 26.87 9.37 -14.89
CA GLY A 30 25.91 8.61 -15.71
C GLY A 30 24.79 9.51 -16.25
N VAL A 31 24.19 10.31 -15.36
CA VAL A 31 23.14 11.29 -15.69
C VAL A 31 23.64 12.31 -16.72
N ALA A 32 24.81 12.91 -16.50
CA ALA A 32 25.38 13.89 -17.43
C ALA A 32 25.63 13.28 -18.82
N ARG A 33 26.12 12.04 -18.90
CA ARG A 33 26.38 11.32 -20.16
C ARG A 33 25.10 10.86 -20.87
N ALA A 34 24.05 10.53 -20.13
CA ALA A 34 22.75 10.18 -20.70
C ALA A 34 22.05 11.41 -21.28
N LEU A 35 22.11 12.55 -20.57
CA LEU A 35 21.59 13.83 -21.05
C LEU A 35 22.36 14.33 -22.28
N SER A 36 23.69 14.23 -22.31
CA SER A 36 24.50 14.65 -23.45
C SER A 36 24.24 13.82 -24.73
N ARG A 37 23.64 12.63 -24.60
CA ARG A 37 23.23 11.76 -25.71
C ARG A 37 21.76 11.90 -26.08
N GLY A 38 21.04 12.86 -25.50
CA GLY A 38 19.60 13.05 -25.74
C GLY A 38 18.74 11.90 -25.22
N LYS A 39 19.19 11.18 -24.18
CA LYS A 39 18.49 10.04 -23.58
C LYS A 39 17.98 10.37 -22.17
N PRO A 40 16.95 11.21 -22.04
CA PRO A 40 16.46 11.68 -20.73
C PRO A 40 15.90 10.55 -19.85
N MET A 41 15.37 9.49 -20.45
CA MET A 41 14.87 8.32 -19.72
C MET A 41 16.00 7.49 -19.09
N GLU A 42 17.16 7.40 -19.74
CA GLU A 42 18.35 6.72 -19.21
C GLU A 42 18.93 7.53 -18.03
N ALA A 43 18.93 8.86 -18.13
CA ALA A 43 19.32 9.76 -17.04
C ALA A 43 18.39 9.63 -15.82
N ALA A 44 17.08 9.58 -16.04
CA ALA A 44 16.11 9.39 -14.96
C ALA A 44 16.26 8.03 -14.28
N ALA A 45 16.57 6.97 -15.04
CA ALA A 45 16.84 5.64 -14.50
C ALA A 45 18.12 5.60 -13.65
N ASP A 46 19.18 6.30 -14.05
CA ASP A 46 20.43 6.37 -13.27
C ASP A 46 20.25 7.12 -11.95
N VAL A 47 19.46 8.20 -11.94
CA VAL A 47 19.06 8.88 -10.69
C VAL A 47 18.24 7.93 -9.81
N LEU A 48 17.25 7.26 -10.38
CA LEU A 48 16.39 6.32 -9.65
C LEU A 48 17.21 5.18 -9.03
N LYS A 49 18.23 4.68 -9.74
CA LYS A 49 19.14 3.63 -9.25
C LYS A 49 20.06 4.10 -8.14
N ALA A 50 20.49 5.36 -8.18
CA ALA A 50 21.31 5.95 -7.14
C ALA A 50 20.52 6.20 -5.85
N VAL A 51 19.26 6.63 -5.98
CA VAL A 51 18.40 6.97 -4.83
C VAL A 51 17.67 5.74 -4.28
N MET A 52 17.28 4.81 -5.16
CA MET A 52 16.46 3.63 -4.85
C MET A 52 16.90 2.40 -5.68
N PRO A 53 18.04 1.77 -5.34
CA PRO A 53 18.62 0.68 -6.12
C PRO A 53 17.68 -0.53 -6.28
N GLY A 54 16.86 -0.83 -5.27
CA GLY A 54 15.87 -1.93 -5.31
C GLY A 54 14.69 -1.70 -6.26
N LEU A 55 14.42 -0.46 -6.67
CA LEU A 55 13.37 -0.14 -7.66
C LEU A 55 13.87 -0.16 -9.10
N SER A 56 15.18 -0.41 -9.28
CA SER A 56 15.86 -0.38 -10.58
C SER A 56 16.08 -1.76 -11.18
N GLU A 57 15.69 -2.82 -10.47
CA GLU A 57 15.74 -4.16 -11.01
C GLU A 57 14.65 -4.35 -12.10
N PRO A 58 15.01 -4.89 -13.28
CA PRO A 58 14.04 -5.21 -14.31
C PRO A 58 12.96 -6.15 -13.78
N GLY A 59 11.70 -5.79 -13.97
CA GLY A 59 10.57 -6.64 -13.56
C GLY A 59 10.18 -6.56 -12.09
N VAL A 60 10.73 -5.63 -11.31
CA VAL A 60 10.26 -5.32 -9.93
C VAL A 60 8.75 -5.15 -9.87
N TRP A 61 8.16 -4.55 -10.90
CA TRP A 61 6.72 -4.30 -10.98
C TRP A 61 5.95 -5.37 -11.75
N ALA A 62 6.60 -6.40 -12.29
CA ALA A 62 5.97 -7.36 -13.21
C ALA A 62 4.77 -8.08 -12.56
N ARG A 63 4.89 -8.48 -11.29
CA ARG A 63 3.79 -9.14 -10.55
C ARG A 63 2.63 -8.17 -10.32
N THR A 64 2.92 -6.95 -9.92
CA THR A 64 1.93 -5.89 -9.68
C THR A 64 1.21 -5.50 -10.97
N GLY A 65 1.94 -5.36 -12.08
CA GLY A 65 1.39 -5.11 -13.39
C GLY A 65 0.48 -6.24 -13.88
N ALA A 66 0.93 -7.49 -13.74
CA ALA A 66 0.11 -8.65 -14.08
C ALA A 66 -1.16 -8.72 -13.23
N ALA A 67 -1.10 -8.34 -11.94
CA ALA A 67 -2.28 -8.25 -11.08
C ALA A 67 -3.25 -7.15 -11.55
N LEU A 68 -2.74 -5.97 -11.93
CA LEU A 68 -3.56 -4.89 -12.49
C LEU A 68 -4.30 -5.35 -13.76
N LYS A 69 -3.58 -6.00 -14.68
CA LYS A 69 -4.15 -6.57 -15.90
C LYS A 69 -5.29 -7.54 -15.61
N ARG A 70 -5.07 -8.47 -14.67
CA ARG A 70 -6.09 -9.45 -14.25
C ARG A 70 -7.34 -8.76 -13.71
N LEU A 71 -7.17 -7.74 -12.85
CA LEU A 71 -8.28 -7.00 -12.27
C LEU A 71 -9.09 -6.26 -13.34
N ARG A 72 -8.40 -5.60 -14.27
CA ARG A 72 -9.05 -4.95 -15.42
C ARG A 72 -9.83 -5.96 -16.25
N THR A 73 -9.20 -7.07 -16.66
CA THR A 73 -9.86 -8.07 -17.51
C THR A 73 -11.02 -8.75 -16.78
N ALA A 74 -10.89 -8.99 -15.48
CA ALA A 74 -11.98 -9.55 -14.67
C ALA A 74 -13.17 -8.58 -14.57
N ALA A 75 -12.93 -7.27 -14.66
CA ALA A 75 -13.97 -6.24 -14.73
C ALA A 75 -14.57 -6.08 -16.14
N GLY A 76 -14.09 -6.84 -17.13
CA GLY A 76 -14.57 -6.75 -18.51
C GLY A 76 -14.14 -5.45 -19.22
N LEU A 77 -13.18 -4.71 -18.66
CA LEU A 77 -12.77 -3.41 -19.18
C LEU A 77 -11.55 -3.53 -20.10
N THR A 78 -11.56 -2.75 -21.17
CA THR A 78 -10.41 -2.51 -22.04
C THR A 78 -9.45 -1.49 -21.42
N VAL A 79 -8.22 -1.43 -21.95
CA VAL A 79 -7.22 -0.42 -21.54
C VAL A 79 -7.78 1.00 -21.71
N THR A 80 -8.44 1.25 -22.85
CA THR A 80 -9.05 2.54 -23.16
C THR A 80 -10.17 2.89 -22.18
N GLU A 81 -11.07 1.96 -21.87
CA GLU A 81 -12.18 2.20 -20.94
C GLU A 81 -11.67 2.52 -19.52
N VAL A 82 -10.65 1.81 -19.03
CA VAL A 82 -10.01 2.15 -17.75
C VAL A 82 -9.34 3.52 -17.83
N GLY A 83 -8.62 3.81 -18.91
CA GLY A 83 -7.96 5.11 -19.13
C GLY A 83 -8.94 6.27 -19.08
N THR A 84 -10.09 6.14 -19.75
CA THR A 84 -11.18 7.11 -19.69
C THR A 84 -11.75 7.22 -18.28
N ALA A 85 -12.04 6.08 -17.62
CA ALA A 85 -12.65 6.07 -16.29
C ALA A 85 -11.77 6.73 -15.22
N ILE A 86 -10.44 6.64 -15.33
CA ILE A 86 -9.51 7.30 -14.40
C ILE A 86 -9.02 8.68 -14.90
N ASN A 87 -9.62 9.21 -15.97
CA ASN A 87 -9.26 10.49 -16.59
C ASN A 87 -7.75 10.59 -16.89
N LEU A 88 -7.22 9.58 -17.60
CA LEU A 88 -5.82 9.49 -17.97
C LEU A 88 -5.57 10.20 -19.30
N LYS A 89 -4.59 11.10 -19.32
CA LYS A 89 -4.21 11.84 -20.54
C LYS A 89 -3.57 10.95 -21.61
N ASP A 90 -2.81 9.94 -21.18
CA ASP A 90 -2.10 9.00 -22.05
C ASP A 90 -2.46 7.55 -21.67
N PRO A 91 -3.35 6.89 -22.44
CA PRO A 91 -3.75 5.51 -22.21
C PRO A 91 -2.60 4.48 -22.28
N SER A 92 -1.50 4.80 -22.98
CA SER A 92 -0.36 3.87 -23.12
C SER A 92 0.36 3.60 -21.79
N LEU A 93 0.18 4.47 -20.78
CA LEU A 93 0.70 4.27 -19.44
C LEU A 93 0.09 3.05 -18.75
N ILE A 94 -1.17 2.71 -19.05
CA ILE A 94 -1.80 1.50 -18.49
C ILE A 94 -1.07 0.25 -18.96
N GLU A 95 -0.67 0.19 -20.23
CA GLU A 95 0.12 -0.94 -20.74
C GLU A 95 1.50 -0.99 -20.09
N ALA A 96 2.13 0.16 -19.84
CA ALA A 96 3.39 0.26 -19.13
C ALA A 96 3.27 -0.24 -17.67
N TRP A 97 2.15 0.06 -17.00
CA TRP A 97 1.85 -0.47 -15.67
C TRP A 97 1.59 -1.97 -15.71
N GLU A 98 0.75 -2.45 -16.64
CA GLU A 98 0.36 -3.86 -16.75
C GLU A 98 1.52 -4.78 -17.11
N THR A 99 2.51 -4.26 -17.83
CA THR A 99 3.75 -4.98 -18.15
C THR A 99 4.83 -4.79 -17.08
N GLY A 100 4.58 -3.97 -16.05
CA GLY A 100 5.53 -3.70 -14.98
C GLY A 100 6.77 -2.92 -15.44
N ARG A 101 6.67 -2.16 -16.54
CA ARG A 101 7.77 -1.31 -17.04
C ARG A 101 7.99 -0.09 -16.16
N ILE A 102 6.92 0.45 -15.57
CA ILE A 102 6.97 1.60 -14.68
C ILE A 102 6.09 1.35 -13.45
N ALA A 103 6.41 2.03 -12.35
CA ALA A 103 5.58 2.02 -11.17
C ALA A 103 4.27 2.79 -11.40
N VAL A 104 3.21 2.41 -10.69
CA VAL A 104 1.95 3.17 -10.66
C VAL A 104 2.06 4.26 -9.60
N PRO A 105 1.92 5.55 -9.95
CA PRO A 105 1.95 6.62 -8.96
C PRO A 105 0.76 6.50 -8.01
N PHE A 106 0.95 6.90 -6.74
CA PHE A 106 -0.06 6.69 -5.69
C PHE A 106 -1.43 7.29 -6.03
N GLU A 107 -1.45 8.47 -6.62
CA GLU A 107 -2.68 9.15 -7.06
C GLU A 107 -3.48 8.29 -8.06
N LEU A 108 -2.79 7.63 -9.00
CA LEU A 108 -3.43 6.73 -9.96
C LEU A 108 -3.95 5.46 -9.28
N ILE A 109 -3.32 4.98 -8.20
CA ILE A 109 -3.85 3.88 -7.40
C ILE A 109 -5.21 4.25 -6.78
N LEU A 110 -5.36 5.49 -6.30
CA LEU A 110 -6.63 5.98 -5.76
C LEU A 110 -7.72 6.03 -6.83
N ARG A 111 -7.39 6.52 -8.03
CA ARG A 111 -8.34 6.54 -9.15
C ARG A 111 -8.70 5.13 -9.61
N LEU A 112 -7.71 4.24 -9.73
CA LEU A 112 -7.93 2.84 -10.07
C LEU A 112 -8.79 2.13 -9.03
N ALA A 113 -8.69 2.48 -7.74
CA ALA A 113 -9.54 1.92 -6.71
C ALA A 113 -11.02 2.28 -6.91
N ALA A 114 -11.31 3.48 -7.39
CA ALA A 114 -12.68 3.90 -7.69
C ALA A 114 -13.30 3.10 -8.84
N VAL A 115 -12.48 2.61 -9.79
CA VAL A 115 -12.95 1.88 -10.99
C VAL A 115 -12.89 0.36 -10.79
N LEU A 116 -11.78 -0.15 -10.24
CA LEU A 116 -11.45 -1.57 -10.15
C LEU A 116 -11.62 -2.15 -8.74
N GLY A 117 -11.80 -1.30 -7.72
CA GLY A 117 -11.93 -1.72 -6.32
C GLY A 117 -13.24 -2.45 -5.99
N ARG A 118 -14.26 -2.35 -6.86
CA ARG A 118 -15.59 -2.97 -6.69
C ARG A 118 -16.15 -2.71 -5.28
N ASN A 119 -16.27 -3.77 -4.46
CA ASN A 119 -16.84 -3.72 -3.12
C ASN A 119 -15.82 -3.32 -2.03
N ASP A 120 -14.53 -3.31 -2.35
CA ASP A 120 -13.40 -3.05 -1.44
C ASP A 120 -12.34 -2.08 -2.02
N PRO A 121 -12.69 -0.81 -2.29
CA PRO A 121 -11.74 0.18 -2.81
C PRO A 121 -10.62 0.49 -1.81
N ILE A 122 -10.89 0.43 -0.50
CA ILE A 122 -9.87 0.68 0.53
C ILE A 122 -8.86 -0.47 0.55
N GLY A 123 -9.32 -1.72 0.60
CA GLY A 123 -8.43 -2.86 0.55
C GLY A 123 -7.68 -2.98 -0.77
N PHE A 124 -8.27 -2.53 -1.88
CA PHE A 124 -7.55 -2.35 -3.15
C PHE A 124 -6.34 -1.42 -2.98
N VAL A 125 -6.55 -0.18 -2.51
CA VAL A 125 -5.45 0.80 -2.33
C VAL A 125 -4.37 0.21 -1.43
N MET A 126 -4.75 -0.39 -0.31
CA MET A 126 -3.82 -0.96 0.66
C MET A 126 -2.94 -2.07 0.08
N LYS A 127 -3.57 -3.08 -0.56
CA LYS A 127 -2.86 -4.21 -1.16
C LYS A 127 -1.99 -3.75 -2.31
N PHE A 128 -2.52 -2.85 -3.15
CA PHE A 128 -1.84 -2.39 -4.35
C PHE A 128 -0.66 -1.48 -3.99
N THR A 129 -0.82 -0.50 -3.10
CA THR A 129 0.28 0.37 -2.63
C THR A 129 1.38 -0.43 -1.92
N ARG A 130 1.03 -1.42 -1.09
CA ARG A 130 2.03 -2.29 -0.46
C ARG A 130 2.87 -3.05 -1.49
N ALA A 131 2.25 -3.53 -2.58
CA ALA A 131 2.93 -4.28 -3.63
C ALA A 131 3.67 -3.39 -4.65
N SER A 132 3.17 -2.19 -4.91
CA SER A 132 3.66 -1.28 -5.96
C SER A 132 4.56 -0.17 -5.45
N ASN A 133 4.53 0.14 -4.15
CA ASN A 133 5.31 1.22 -3.57
C ASN A 133 5.55 0.98 -2.07
N PRO A 134 6.49 0.10 -1.71
CA PRO A 134 6.77 -0.28 -0.32
C PRO A 134 7.16 0.90 0.57
N ASP A 135 7.76 1.95 0.01
CA ASP A 135 8.24 3.12 0.76
C ASP A 135 7.09 4.05 1.11
N VAL A 136 6.19 4.28 0.16
CA VAL A 136 4.92 4.97 0.43
C VAL A 136 4.10 4.19 1.46
N TRP A 137 4.06 2.86 1.36
CA TRP A 137 3.41 2.02 2.37
C TRP A 137 4.02 2.20 3.76
N ARG A 138 5.35 2.16 3.89
CA ARG A 138 6.06 2.41 5.16
C ARG A 138 5.77 3.80 5.72
N ALA A 139 5.72 4.84 4.87
CA ALA A 139 5.36 6.19 5.29
C ALA A 139 3.92 6.24 5.84
N LEU A 140 2.96 5.58 5.18
CA LEU A 140 1.58 5.48 5.63
C LEU A 140 1.44 4.68 6.95
N GLU A 141 2.23 3.61 7.12
CA GLU A 141 2.28 2.85 8.38
C GLU A 141 2.82 3.70 9.54
N ASN A 142 3.87 4.48 9.30
CA ASN A 142 4.44 5.39 10.28
C ASN A 142 3.46 6.52 10.68
N LEU A 143 2.59 6.94 9.77
CA LEU A 143 1.51 7.89 10.03
C LEU A 143 0.27 7.24 10.69
N GLY A 144 0.29 5.93 10.96
CA GLY A 144 -0.80 5.22 11.64
C GLY A 144 -1.98 4.81 10.74
N VAL A 145 -1.95 5.17 9.46
CA VAL A 145 -2.98 4.84 8.46
C VAL A 145 -3.14 3.33 8.33
N GLY A 146 -2.04 2.58 8.38
CA GLY A 146 -2.08 1.11 8.34
C GLY A 146 -2.90 0.49 9.48
N LYS A 147 -2.82 1.02 10.71
CA LYS A 147 -3.55 0.48 11.87
C LYS A 147 -5.03 0.86 11.84
N LEU A 148 -5.34 2.11 11.53
CA LEU A 148 -6.71 2.62 11.42
C LEU A 148 -7.47 1.92 10.29
N LEU A 149 -6.83 1.71 9.13
CA LEU A 149 -7.46 1.09 7.98
C LEU A 149 -7.58 -0.43 8.11
N ILE A 150 -6.64 -1.13 8.76
CA ILE A 150 -6.82 -2.57 9.04
C ILE A 150 -7.99 -2.80 10.00
N GLN A 151 -8.14 -1.92 10.99
CA GLN A 151 -9.29 -1.98 11.88
C GLN A 151 -10.59 -1.71 11.13
N SER A 152 -10.65 -0.66 10.30
CA SER A 152 -11.86 -0.37 9.52
C SER A 152 -12.18 -1.43 8.48
N ALA A 153 -11.18 -2.06 7.85
CA ALA A 153 -11.38 -3.19 6.94
C ALA A 153 -11.98 -4.40 7.67
N ARG A 154 -11.49 -4.73 8.87
CA ARG A 154 -12.06 -5.81 9.69
C ARG A 154 -13.50 -5.50 10.11
N GLU A 155 -13.79 -4.27 10.51
CA GLU A 155 -15.15 -3.83 10.84
C GLU A 155 -16.07 -3.89 9.61
N ARG A 156 -15.54 -3.58 8.42
CA ARG A 156 -16.28 -3.66 7.15
C ARG A 156 -16.63 -5.09 6.77
N GLU A 157 -15.78 -6.08 7.03
CA GLU A 157 -16.12 -7.50 6.82
C GLU A 157 -17.34 -7.93 7.64
N PHE A 158 -17.45 -7.50 8.90
CA PHE A 158 -18.66 -7.73 9.71
C PHE A 158 -19.89 -7.03 9.12
N ALA A 159 -19.75 -5.79 8.67
CA ALA A 159 -20.84 -5.06 8.02
C ALA A 159 -21.25 -5.70 6.69
N ASN A 160 -20.31 -6.30 5.95
CA ASN A 160 -20.59 -6.98 4.69
C ASN A 160 -21.41 -8.25 4.89
N ILE A 161 -21.19 -9.02 5.96
CA ILE A 161 -22.03 -10.18 6.30
C ILE A 161 -23.49 -9.75 6.41
N TYR A 162 -23.77 -8.68 7.14
CA TYR A 162 -25.12 -8.12 7.24
C TYR A 162 -25.65 -7.57 5.91
N ARG A 163 -24.84 -6.80 5.18
CA ARG A 163 -25.27 -6.16 3.92
C ARG A 163 -25.52 -7.14 2.77
N ALA A 164 -24.84 -8.29 2.77
CA ALA A 164 -24.96 -9.31 1.74
C ALA A 164 -26.24 -10.16 1.87
N ASP A 165 -26.98 -10.01 2.98
CA ASP A 165 -28.22 -10.73 3.24
C ASP A 165 -29.43 -9.81 3.05
N ASP A 166 -30.25 -10.11 2.04
CA ASP A 166 -31.41 -9.30 1.67
C ASP A 166 -32.57 -9.43 2.66
N GLU A 167 -32.67 -10.55 3.40
CA GLU A 167 -33.67 -10.77 4.43
C GLU A 167 -33.28 -10.07 5.73
N ALA A 168 -31.99 -10.14 6.10
CA ALA A 168 -31.44 -9.42 7.25
C ALA A 168 -31.71 -7.90 7.17
N ARG A 169 -31.68 -7.32 5.97
CA ARG A 169 -31.96 -5.89 5.74
C ARG A 169 -33.45 -5.50 5.83
N LYS A 170 -34.35 -6.47 5.90
CA LYS A 170 -35.81 -6.27 5.99
C LYS A 170 -36.36 -6.57 7.39
N LEU A 171 -35.53 -7.03 8.32
CA LEU A 171 -35.91 -7.30 9.69
C LEU A 171 -36.51 -6.04 10.32
N SER A 172 -37.57 -6.22 11.11
CA SER A 172 -38.04 -5.21 12.04
C SER A 172 -37.00 -4.95 13.14
N ASP A 173 -37.17 -3.84 13.86
CA ASP A 173 -36.26 -3.49 14.97
C ASP A 173 -36.19 -4.58 16.04
N GLU A 174 -37.31 -5.25 16.30
CA GLU A 174 -37.44 -6.35 17.27
C GLU A 174 -36.66 -7.60 16.79
N GLU A 175 -36.89 -8.04 15.56
CA GLU A 175 -36.18 -9.17 14.97
C GLU A 175 -34.67 -8.89 14.84
N PHE A 176 -34.30 -7.66 14.47
CA PHE A 176 -32.90 -7.25 14.41
C PHE A 176 -32.23 -7.29 15.79
N ALA A 177 -32.93 -6.87 16.85
CA ALA A 177 -32.42 -6.92 18.22
C ALA A 177 -32.17 -8.36 18.69
N GLU A 178 -33.04 -9.30 18.32
CA GLU A 178 -32.86 -10.74 18.60
C GLU A 178 -31.62 -11.30 17.89
N VAL A 179 -31.49 -11.04 16.58
CA VAL A 179 -30.34 -11.48 15.77
C VAL A 179 -29.03 -10.86 16.28
N LEU A 180 -29.05 -9.59 16.69
CA LEU A 180 -27.89 -8.90 17.27
C LEU A 180 -27.48 -9.52 18.61
N THR A 181 -28.45 -9.89 19.45
CA THR A 181 -28.20 -10.56 20.73
C THR A 181 -27.56 -11.93 20.52
N PHE A 182 -28.10 -12.71 19.60
CA PHE A 182 -27.51 -14.00 19.21
C PHE A 182 -26.08 -13.83 18.68
N THR A 183 -25.87 -12.88 17.76
CA THR A 183 -24.54 -12.60 17.18
C THR A 183 -23.52 -12.20 18.24
N ARG A 184 -23.94 -11.40 19.24
CA ARG A 184 -23.09 -11.04 20.38
C ARG A 184 -22.68 -12.26 21.20
N ALA A 185 -23.62 -13.14 21.52
CA ALA A 185 -23.34 -14.36 22.28
C ALA A 185 -22.38 -15.30 21.50
N ALA A 186 -22.62 -15.48 20.20
CA ALA A 186 -21.74 -16.27 19.33
C ALA A 186 -20.32 -15.69 19.27
N PHE A 187 -20.19 -14.36 19.15
CA PHE A 187 -18.89 -13.69 19.14
C PHE A 187 -18.17 -13.81 20.49
N GLU A 188 -18.88 -13.65 21.61
CA GLU A 188 -18.33 -13.85 22.95
C GLU A 188 -17.82 -15.28 23.16
N MET A 189 -18.59 -16.27 22.70
CA MET A 189 -18.21 -17.68 22.72
C MET A 189 -16.94 -17.93 21.88
N ALA A 190 -16.88 -17.42 20.65
CA ALA A 190 -15.69 -17.53 19.80
C ALA A 190 -14.45 -16.92 20.45
N MET A 191 -14.62 -15.77 21.13
CA MET A 191 -13.52 -15.13 21.86
C MET A 191 -13.10 -15.92 23.11
N ALA A 192 -14.05 -16.56 23.82
CA ALA A 192 -13.76 -17.44 24.94
C ALA A 192 -12.95 -18.66 24.50
N PHE A 193 -13.30 -19.29 23.37
CA PHE A 193 -12.53 -20.39 22.77
C PHE A 193 -11.11 -19.99 22.38
N ARG A 194 -10.89 -18.73 21.98
CA ARG A 194 -9.55 -18.17 21.70
C ARG A 194 -8.71 -17.93 22.97
N GLY A 195 -9.22 -18.26 24.16
CA GLY A 195 -8.52 -18.10 25.43
C GLY A 195 -8.81 -16.79 26.16
N ARG A 196 -9.87 -16.06 25.79
CA ARG A 196 -10.36 -14.94 26.61
C ARG A 196 -10.93 -15.52 27.91
N LYS A 197 -10.26 -15.27 29.04
CA LYS A 197 -10.80 -15.64 30.36
C LYS A 197 -12.15 -14.93 30.59
N PRO A 198 -13.22 -15.63 31.02
CA PRO A 198 -14.46 -14.98 31.42
C PRO A 198 -14.17 -14.04 32.58
N GLY A 199 -14.49 -12.74 32.44
CA GLY A 199 -14.29 -11.74 33.51
C GLY A 199 -13.60 -10.43 33.11
N ALA A 200 -13.03 -10.32 31.90
CA ALA A 200 -12.42 -9.06 31.45
C ALA A 200 -13.43 -8.03 30.90
N ARG A 201 -14.60 -7.88 31.55
CA ARG A 201 -15.48 -6.73 31.34
C ARG A 201 -15.09 -5.71 32.40
N ARG A 202 -14.28 -4.73 32.00
CA ARG A 202 -13.88 -3.60 32.84
C ARG A 202 -15.17 -2.88 33.26
N ALA A 203 -15.52 -2.98 34.53
CA ALA A 203 -16.49 -2.08 35.15
C ALA A 203 -15.92 -0.66 35.06
N THR A 204 -16.59 0.22 34.33
CA THR A 204 -16.55 1.70 34.41
C THR A 204 -17.37 2.25 33.21
N ALA A 205 -18.28 3.21 33.33
CA ALA A 205 -18.70 4.01 34.46
C ALA A 205 -20.15 4.47 34.24
N LYS A 206 -20.97 4.41 35.30
CA LYS A 206 -22.05 5.38 35.49
C LYS A 206 -21.37 6.66 35.99
N THR A 207 -21.55 7.74 35.26
CA THR A 207 -21.68 9.09 35.82
C THR A 207 -22.71 9.83 34.97
#